data_AF-R7BDE5-F1
#
_entry.id   AF-R7BDE5-F1
#
_cell.length_a   1.000
_cell.length_b   1.000
_cell.length_c   1.000
_cell.angle_alpha   90.00
_cell.angle_beta   90.00
_cell.angle_gamma   90.00
#
_symmetry.space_group_name_H-M   'P 1'
#
loop_
_entity.id
_entity.type
_entity.pdbx_description
1 polymer ?
#
loop_
_entity_poly.entity_id
_entity_poly.type
_entity_poly.pdbx_seq_one_letter_code
_entity_poly.pdbx_strand_id
1 'polypeptide(L)'
;MDVNNLSVGMSGTVAVSKGSPSYSKSGKKSLSYNPRDISSQIMRAKKMTGATQVLSRARAKVAMLRRAKATGEYDSAELENALMHAKRMVECAGMKVNNLREEDMLKKKAERKEEQQEEQMRNAQRLERIKRNTHRRDENKEIADADMKYYQRAYTNGGAYTSGGTGASSAAASLEISSAAGSMQSLKIAGASMAQTGSAVDVLV
;
A
#
# COMPACT_ATOMS: atom_id res chain seq x y z
N MET A 1 -23.45 21.29 -48.49
CA MET A 1 -23.09 21.68 -47.11
C MET A 1 -21.58 21.81 -47.09
N ASP A 2 -21.16 23.05 -46.99
CA ASP A 2 -19.89 23.57 -47.48
C ASP A 2 -18.69 23.22 -46.61
N VAL A 3 -17.54 23.27 -47.29
CA VAL A 3 -16.18 23.21 -46.76
C VAL A 3 -15.90 24.34 -45.76
N ASN A 4 -15.38 24.00 -44.57
CA ASN A 4 -14.70 24.93 -43.66
C ASN A 4 -13.71 24.09 -42.81
N ASN A 5 -12.50 23.82 -43.30
CA ASN A 5 -11.30 24.66 -43.13
C ASN A 5 -10.99 24.99 -41.65
N LEU A 6 -10.55 24.00 -40.87
CA LEU A 6 -9.77 24.26 -39.66
C LEU A 6 -8.28 24.34 -40.03
N SER A 7 -7.89 25.50 -40.55
CA SER A 7 -6.53 26.00 -40.45
C SER A 7 -6.24 26.28 -38.98
N VAL A 8 -5.67 25.32 -38.25
CA VAL A 8 -5.12 25.54 -36.90
C VAL A 8 -3.70 26.09 -37.07
N GLY A 9 -3.62 27.29 -37.63
CA GLY A 9 -2.41 28.10 -37.64
C GLY A 9 -2.45 29.08 -36.48
N MET A 10 -1.69 28.80 -35.41
CA MET A 10 -1.33 29.86 -34.47
C MET A 10 0.08 29.61 -33.91
N SER A 11 1.06 29.80 -34.80
CA SER A 11 2.44 30.09 -34.45
C SER A 11 2.49 31.47 -33.79
N GLY A 12 2.31 31.51 -32.47
CA GLY A 12 2.52 32.70 -31.66
C GLY A 12 3.97 32.77 -31.20
N THR A 13 4.87 33.29 -32.03
CA THR A 13 6.20 33.67 -31.57
C THR A 13 6.05 34.90 -30.67
N VAL A 14 6.00 34.68 -29.35
CA VAL A 14 6.07 35.78 -28.38
C VAL A 14 7.45 36.44 -28.48
N ALA A 15 7.50 37.59 -29.17
CA ALA A 15 8.67 38.44 -29.17
C ALA A 15 8.85 39.00 -27.75
N VAL A 16 9.67 38.32 -26.94
CA VAL A 16 10.17 38.87 -25.67
C VAL A 16 11.00 40.10 -26.01
N SER A 17 10.47 41.27 -25.68
CA SER A 17 11.20 42.53 -25.65
C SER A 17 12.31 42.39 -24.61
N LYS A 18 13.55 42.13 -25.07
CA LYS A 18 14.71 42.15 -24.19
C LYS A 18 14.95 43.60 -23.78
N GLY A 19 14.52 43.97 -22.57
CA GLY A 19 14.88 45.24 -21.97
C GLY A 19 16.39 45.43 -21.96
N SER A 20 16.85 46.69 -22.10
CA SER A 20 18.27 47.02 -22.11
C SER A 20 18.97 46.47 -20.86
N PRO A 21 20.15 45.83 -20.99
CA PRO A 21 20.90 45.35 -19.84
C PRO A 21 21.21 46.51 -18.89
N SER A 22 21.01 46.31 -17.58
CA SER A 22 21.50 47.29 -16.61
C SER A 22 23.00 47.13 -16.43
N TYR A 23 23.70 48.26 -16.39
CA TYR A 23 25.15 48.31 -16.19
C TYR A 23 25.46 48.93 -14.83
N SER A 24 26.50 48.40 -14.20
CA SER A 24 27.07 48.98 -12.98
C SER A 24 27.87 50.24 -13.30
N LYS A 25 28.23 51.02 -12.27
CA LYS A 25 29.09 52.22 -12.40
C LYS A 25 30.44 51.93 -13.06
N SER A 26 30.91 50.68 -13.05
CA SER A 26 32.16 50.24 -13.70
C SER A 26 31.98 49.81 -15.16
N GLY A 27 30.79 50.00 -15.76
CA GLY A 27 30.50 49.64 -17.15
C GLY A 27 30.32 48.13 -17.39
N LYS A 28 30.28 47.31 -16.32
CA LYS A 28 30.00 45.87 -16.41
C LYS A 28 28.51 45.59 -16.29
N LYS A 29 28.02 44.55 -16.96
CA LYS A 29 26.60 44.14 -16.89
C LYS A 29 26.29 43.70 -15.46
N SER A 30 25.15 44.14 -14.93
CA SER A 30 24.66 43.72 -13.62
C SER A 30 24.26 42.25 -13.63
N LEU A 31 24.65 41.50 -12.60
CA LEU A 31 24.29 40.09 -12.50
C LEU A 31 22.81 39.92 -12.08
N SER A 32 22.03 39.21 -12.90
CA SER A 32 20.65 38.84 -12.54
C SER A 32 20.60 37.60 -11.64
N TYR A 33 21.16 37.72 -10.43
CA TYR A 33 21.20 36.66 -9.43
C TYR A 33 20.59 37.12 -8.10
N ASN A 34 19.57 36.38 -7.63
CA ASN A 34 18.94 36.64 -6.34
C ASN A 34 19.29 35.52 -5.34
N PRO A 35 19.96 35.82 -4.22
CA PRO A 35 20.34 34.81 -3.22
C PRO A 35 19.16 34.23 -2.43
N ARG A 36 17.99 34.88 -2.42
CA ARG A 36 16.79 34.42 -1.66
C ARG A 36 15.85 33.51 -2.45
N ASP A 37 15.92 33.51 -3.78
CA ASP A 37 14.95 32.79 -4.61
C ASP A 37 14.95 31.30 -4.34
N ILE A 38 16.13 30.67 -4.39
CA ILE A 38 16.28 29.22 -4.21
C ILE A 38 16.12 28.85 -2.73
N SER A 39 16.74 29.60 -1.81
CA SER A 39 16.65 29.31 -0.37
C SER A 39 15.20 29.33 0.13
N SER A 40 14.43 30.33 -0.28
CA SER A 40 13.03 30.43 0.11
C SER A 40 12.18 29.30 -0.48
N GLN A 41 12.50 28.81 -1.69
CA GLN A 41 11.84 27.65 -2.29
C GLN A 41 12.21 26.34 -1.57
N ILE A 42 13.47 26.16 -1.17
CA ILE A 42 13.92 24.99 -0.39
C ILE A 42 13.15 24.93 0.94
N MET A 43 13.03 26.07 1.64
CA MET A 43 12.32 26.13 2.92
C MET A 43 10.82 25.82 2.78
N ARG A 44 10.18 26.28 1.69
CA ARG A 44 8.75 26.03 1.44
C ARG A 44 8.46 24.61 0.96
N ALA A 45 9.43 23.88 0.43
CA ALA A 45 9.22 22.54 -0.11
C ALA A 45 8.92 21.52 1.00
N LYS A 46 7.72 20.94 0.97
CA LYS A 46 7.25 19.92 1.93
C LYS A 46 7.24 18.49 1.40
N LYS A 47 7.29 18.33 0.07
CA LYS A 47 7.23 17.02 -0.61
C LYS A 47 8.49 16.81 -1.44
N MET A 48 8.93 15.57 -1.56
CA MET A 48 10.09 15.19 -2.38
C MET A 48 10.02 15.77 -3.80
N THR A 49 8.87 15.63 -4.47
CA THR A 49 8.67 16.13 -5.84
C THR A 49 8.91 17.63 -5.96
N GLY A 50 8.41 18.41 -5.00
CA GLY A 50 8.65 19.85 -4.92
C GLY A 50 10.12 20.18 -4.69
N ALA A 51 10.77 19.48 -3.76
CA ALA A 51 12.20 19.68 -3.49
C ALA A 51 13.09 19.33 -4.70
N THR A 52 12.75 18.27 -5.45
CA THR A 52 13.47 17.89 -6.67
C THR A 52 13.36 18.96 -7.76
N GLN A 53 12.19 19.58 -7.92
CA GLN A 53 12.04 20.71 -8.84
C GLN A 53 12.93 21.90 -8.44
N VAL A 54 13.00 22.20 -7.13
CA VAL A 54 13.87 23.25 -6.61
C VAL A 54 15.34 22.93 -6.83
N LEU A 55 15.76 21.67 -6.66
CA LEU A 55 17.10 21.20 -6.99
C LEU A 55 17.44 21.42 -8.47
N SER A 56 16.52 21.11 -9.39
CA SER A 56 16.69 21.37 -10.81
C SER A 56 16.83 22.87 -11.11
N ARG A 57 16.02 23.72 -10.47
CA ARG A 57 16.13 25.19 -10.58
C ARG A 57 17.46 25.71 -10.04
N ALA A 58 17.94 25.17 -8.92
CA ALA A 58 19.24 25.53 -8.34
C ALA A 58 20.38 25.20 -9.31
N ARG A 59 20.36 24.01 -9.91
CA ARG A 59 21.33 23.60 -10.95
C ARG A 59 21.26 24.50 -12.18
N ALA A 60 20.06 24.88 -12.61
CA ALA A 60 19.87 25.81 -13.72
C ALA A 60 20.50 27.20 -13.43
N LYS A 61 20.39 27.70 -12.18
CA LYS A 61 21.06 28.95 -11.77
C LYS A 61 22.58 28.81 -11.81
N VAL A 62 23.16 27.69 -11.36
CA VAL A 62 24.61 27.43 -11.51
C VAL A 62 25.02 27.43 -12.98
N ALA A 63 24.25 26.79 -13.86
CA ALA A 63 24.53 26.78 -15.28
C ALA A 63 24.45 28.18 -15.91
N MET A 64 23.47 29.00 -15.50
CA MET A 64 23.34 30.39 -15.92
C MET A 64 24.58 31.22 -15.54
N LEU A 65 25.05 31.09 -14.30
CA LEU A 65 26.26 31.79 -13.82
C LEU A 65 27.53 31.30 -14.53
N ARG A 66 27.64 30.00 -14.81
CA ARG A 66 28.76 29.46 -15.59
C ARG A 66 28.81 30.02 -17.02
N ARG A 67 27.65 30.18 -17.66
CA ARG A 67 27.58 30.83 -18.99
C ARG A 67 27.98 32.30 -18.91
N ALA A 68 27.49 33.04 -17.91
CA ALA A 68 27.89 34.41 -17.68
C ALA A 68 29.41 34.54 -17.48
N LYS A 69 30.06 33.56 -16.82
CA LYS A 69 31.52 33.53 -16.64
C LYS A 69 32.27 33.44 -17.98
N ALA A 70 31.75 32.64 -18.91
CA ALA A 70 32.34 32.49 -20.23
C ALA A 70 32.22 33.76 -21.09
N THR A 71 31.21 34.61 -20.86
CA THR A 71 31.04 35.85 -21.63
C THR A 71 32.03 36.96 -21.28
N GLY A 72 32.56 36.99 -20.04
CA GLY A 72 33.50 38.02 -19.60
C GLY A 72 32.91 39.44 -19.43
N GLU A 73 31.59 39.62 -19.59
CA GLU A 73 30.92 40.93 -19.54
C GLU A 73 30.55 41.39 -18.12
N TYR A 74 30.70 40.49 -17.14
CA TYR A 74 30.30 40.68 -15.74
C TYR A 74 31.52 40.89 -14.85
N ASP A 75 31.31 41.46 -13.65
CA ASP A 75 32.36 41.54 -12.64
C ASP A 75 32.76 40.13 -12.16
N SER A 76 34.06 39.83 -12.21
CA SER A 76 34.59 38.49 -11.92
C SER A 76 34.38 38.11 -10.45
N ALA A 77 34.59 39.06 -9.53
CA ALA A 77 34.46 38.85 -8.10
C ALA A 77 33.00 38.59 -7.70
N GLU A 78 32.06 39.40 -8.19
CA GLU A 78 30.62 39.21 -7.95
C GLU A 78 30.16 37.85 -8.49
N LEU A 79 30.59 37.49 -9.69
CA LEU A 79 30.19 36.26 -10.35
C LEU A 79 30.72 35.01 -9.63
N GLU A 80 31.95 35.05 -9.14
CA GLU A 80 32.52 33.96 -8.34
C GLU A 80 31.79 33.79 -7.01
N ASN A 81 31.52 34.89 -6.31
CA ASN A 81 30.72 34.88 -5.08
C ASN A 81 29.32 34.29 -5.30
N ALA A 82 28.63 34.73 -6.37
CA ALA A 82 27.33 34.19 -6.74
C ALA A 82 27.39 32.69 -7.08
N LEU A 83 28.46 32.26 -7.76
CA LEU A 83 28.66 30.87 -8.14
C LEU A 83 28.94 29.97 -6.93
N MET A 84 29.71 30.46 -5.95
CA MET A 84 29.89 29.77 -4.65
C MET A 84 28.56 29.66 -3.89
N HIS A 85 27.77 30.74 -3.81
CA HIS A 85 26.45 30.69 -3.17
C HIS A 85 25.51 29.71 -3.87
N ALA A 86 25.44 29.75 -5.20
CA ALA A 86 24.58 28.85 -5.97
C ALA A 86 24.97 27.38 -5.82
N LYS A 87 26.27 27.06 -5.74
CA LYS A 87 26.75 25.69 -5.45
C LYS A 87 26.28 25.20 -4.09
N ARG A 88 26.45 26.00 -3.04
CA ARG A 88 25.93 25.68 -1.69
C ARG A 88 24.42 25.47 -1.71
N MET A 89 23.67 26.29 -2.47
CA MET A 89 22.22 26.10 -2.61
C MET A 89 21.84 24.79 -3.32
N VAL A 90 22.66 24.28 -4.24
CA VAL A 90 22.47 22.94 -4.84
C VAL A 90 22.65 21.85 -3.80
N GLU A 91 23.67 21.95 -2.95
CA GLU A 91 23.89 21.01 -1.84
C GLU A 91 22.74 21.04 -0.84
N CYS A 92 22.29 22.23 -0.41
CA CYS A 92 21.14 22.39 0.48
C CYS A 92 19.86 21.79 -0.12
N ALA A 93 19.60 22.03 -1.40
CA ALA A 93 18.45 21.44 -2.08
C ALA A 93 18.56 19.90 -2.17
N GLY A 94 19.76 19.38 -2.42
CA GLY A 94 20.03 17.93 -2.45
C GLY A 94 19.78 17.26 -1.10
N MET A 95 20.31 17.84 -0.03
CA MET A 95 20.04 17.38 1.35
C MET A 95 18.53 17.39 1.64
N LYS A 96 17.81 18.44 1.25
CA LYS A 96 16.35 18.51 1.46
C LYS A 96 15.60 17.39 0.72
N VAL A 97 16.01 17.04 -0.51
CA VAL A 97 15.42 15.92 -1.27
C VAL A 97 15.66 14.59 -0.56
N ASN A 98 16.87 14.36 -0.06
CA ASN A 98 17.21 13.12 0.65
C ASN A 98 16.46 13.02 1.98
N ASN A 99 16.42 14.08 2.77
CA ASN A 99 15.68 14.08 4.04
C ASN A 99 14.19 13.79 3.83
N LEU A 100 13.55 14.45 2.85
CA LEU A 100 12.14 14.19 2.54
C LEU A 100 11.92 12.76 2.03
N ARG A 101 12.88 12.18 1.30
CA ARG A 101 12.85 10.78 0.87
C ARG A 101 12.88 9.83 2.06
N GLU A 102 13.79 10.07 2.99
CA GLU A 102 13.96 9.25 4.18
C GLU A 102 12.77 9.37 5.12
N GLU A 103 12.26 10.57 5.35
CA GLU A 103 11.03 10.80 6.13
C GLU A 103 9.83 10.05 5.54
N ASP A 104 9.63 10.11 4.23
CA ASP A 104 8.53 9.39 3.56
C ASP A 104 8.70 7.86 3.68
N MET A 105 9.93 7.34 3.59
CA MET A 105 10.22 5.92 3.75
C MET A 105 10.03 5.45 5.19
N LEU A 106 10.46 6.25 6.16
CA LEU A 106 10.30 5.95 7.59
C LEU A 106 8.84 5.95 7.99
N LYS A 107 8.04 6.92 7.50
CA LYS A 107 6.59 6.94 7.72
C LYS A 107 5.92 5.68 7.22
N LYS A 108 6.19 5.27 5.98
CA LYS A 108 5.65 4.00 5.42
C LYS A 108 6.09 2.77 6.20
N LYS A 109 7.32 2.76 6.72
CA LYS A 109 7.82 1.66 7.54
C LYS A 109 7.15 1.62 8.92
N ALA A 110 6.87 2.78 9.51
CA ALA A 110 6.15 2.89 10.77
C ALA A 110 4.70 2.41 10.61
N GLU A 111 4.00 2.89 9.59
CA GLU A 111 2.63 2.47 9.25
C GLU A 111 2.53 0.95 9.07
N ARG A 112 3.43 0.36 8.28
CA ARG A 112 3.46 -1.11 8.11
C ARG A 112 3.73 -1.86 9.42
N LYS A 113 4.56 -1.32 10.31
CA LYS A 113 4.82 -1.94 11.62
C LYS A 113 3.60 -1.87 12.52
N GLU A 114 2.88 -0.76 12.51
CA GLU A 114 1.64 -0.59 13.28
C GLU A 114 0.56 -1.57 12.77
N GLU A 115 0.39 -1.69 11.46
CA GLU A 115 -0.52 -2.67 10.85
C GLU A 115 -0.17 -4.12 11.26
N GLN A 116 1.12 -4.47 11.22
CA GLN A 116 1.60 -5.79 11.63
C GLN A 116 1.35 -6.06 13.12
N GLN A 117 1.56 -5.07 13.99
CA GLN A 117 1.30 -5.21 15.42
C GLN A 117 -0.19 -5.39 15.69
N GLU A 118 -1.04 -4.64 15.00
CA GLU A 118 -2.49 -4.74 15.12
C GLU A 118 -3.01 -6.10 14.65
N GLU A 119 -2.46 -6.62 13.53
CA GLU A 119 -2.77 -7.97 13.06
C GLU A 119 -2.30 -9.06 14.03
N GLN A 120 -1.10 -8.93 14.60
CA GLN A 120 -0.60 -9.85 15.62
C GLN A 120 -1.52 -9.86 16.86
N MET A 121 -1.95 -8.70 17.33
CA MET A 121 -2.90 -8.59 18.43
C MET A 121 -4.25 -9.25 18.10
N ARG A 122 -4.80 -8.98 16.90
CA ARG A 122 -6.03 -9.63 16.43
C ARG A 122 -5.90 -11.14 16.36
N ASN A 123 -4.78 -11.65 15.86
CA ASN A 123 -4.52 -13.08 15.75
C ASN A 123 -4.39 -13.73 17.14
N ALA A 124 -3.67 -13.08 18.06
CA ALA A 124 -3.55 -13.55 19.45
C ALA A 124 -4.93 -13.67 20.14
N GLN A 125 -5.78 -12.66 20.01
CA GLN A 125 -7.15 -12.71 20.56
C GLN A 125 -7.99 -13.82 19.90
N ARG A 126 -7.88 -14.00 18.58
CA ARG A 126 -8.57 -15.07 17.86
C ARG A 126 -8.13 -16.45 18.35
N LEU A 127 -6.83 -16.65 18.55
CA LEU A 127 -6.27 -17.90 19.06
C LEU A 127 -6.75 -18.20 20.47
N GLU A 128 -6.78 -17.21 21.36
CA GLU A 128 -7.32 -17.36 22.71
C GLU A 128 -8.80 -17.78 22.69
N ARG A 129 -9.61 -17.15 21.82
CA ARG A 129 -11.03 -17.50 21.66
C ARG A 129 -11.22 -18.93 21.15
N ILE A 130 -10.37 -19.38 20.22
CA ILE A 130 -10.42 -20.76 19.73
C ILE A 130 -10.08 -21.74 20.86
N LYS A 131 -9.00 -21.50 21.61
CA LYS A 131 -8.62 -22.34 22.76
C LYS A 131 -9.74 -22.43 23.80
N ARG A 132 -10.37 -21.30 24.13
CA ARG A 132 -11.53 -21.30 25.04
C ARG A 132 -12.69 -22.13 24.49
N ASN A 133 -12.98 -22.01 23.20
CA ASN A 133 -14.05 -22.78 22.56
C ASN A 133 -13.74 -24.28 22.47
N THR A 134 -12.47 -24.68 22.30
CA THR A 134 -12.08 -26.10 22.28
C THR A 134 -12.26 -26.73 23.65
N HIS A 135 -11.81 -26.07 24.73
CA HIS A 135 -12.04 -26.55 26.08
C HIS A 135 -13.53 -26.72 26.39
N ARG A 136 -14.35 -25.71 26.05
CA ARG A 136 -15.81 -25.79 26.21
C ARG A 136 -16.44 -26.94 25.41
N ARG A 137 -15.90 -27.24 24.23
CA ARG A 137 -16.39 -28.35 23.38
C ARG A 137 -16.05 -29.70 24.00
N ASP A 138 -14.85 -29.83 24.56
CA ASP A 138 -14.39 -31.07 25.20
C ASP A 138 -15.20 -31.33 26.50
N GLU A 139 -15.41 -30.31 27.33
CA GLU A 139 -16.28 -30.37 28.52
C GLU A 139 -17.71 -30.79 28.14
N ASN A 140 -18.30 -30.14 27.13
CA ASN A 140 -19.65 -30.48 26.66
C ASN A 140 -19.75 -31.92 26.13
N LYS A 141 -18.68 -32.44 25.52
CA LYS A 141 -18.64 -33.82 25.04
C LYS A 141 -18.63 -34.79 26.22
N GLU A 142 -17.83 -34.51 27.25
CA GLU A 142 -17.78 -35.34 28.45
C GLU A 142 -19.12 -35.38 29.19
N ILE A 143 -19.81 -34.23 29.30
CA ILE A 143 -21.17 -34.14 29.84
C ILE A 143 -22.13 -35.00 29.02
N ALA A 144 -22.14 -34.85 27.69
CA ALA A 144 -23.03 -35.62 26.82
C ALA A 144 -22.77 -37.13 26.88
N ASP A 145 -21.50 -37.53 26.95
CA ASP A 145 -21.10 -38.94 27.09
C ASP A 145 -21.55 -39.51 28.45
N ALA A 146 -21.50 -38.70 29.52
CA ALA A 146 -21.99 -39.08 30.84
C ALA A 146 -23.52 -39.23 30.87
N ASP A 147 -24.25 -38.26 30.29
CA ASP A 147 -25.71 -38.30 30.18
C ASP A 147 -26.20 -39.51 29.37
N MET A 148 -25.54 -39.79 28.24
CA MET A 148 -25.85 -40.95 27.41
C MET A 148 -25.68 -42.26 28.19
N LYS A 149 -24.59 -42.39 28.95
CA LYS A 149 -24.35 -43.56 29.80
C LYS A 149 -25.36 -43.69 30.93
N TYR A 150 -25.79 -42.58 31.53
CA TYR A 150 -26.83 -42.58 32.56
C TYR A 150 -28.15 -43.13 32.00
N TYR A 151 -28.63 -42.60 30.88
CA TYR A 151 -29.85 -43.10 30.25
C TYR A 151 -29.71 -44.56 29.83
N GLN A 152 -28.60 -44.94 29.19
CA GLN A 152 -28.37 -46.33 28.81
C GLN A 152 -28.39 -47.28 30.03
N ARG A 153 -27.78 -46.89 31.15
CA ARG A 153 -27.84 -47.64 32.42
C ARG A 153 -29.25 -47.68 33.01
N ALA A 154 -29.98 -46.56 33.00
CA ALA A 154 -31.34 -46.49 33.53
C ALA A 154 -32.29 -47.41 32.76
N TYR A 155 -32.15 -47.50 31.44
CA TYR A 155 -32.90 -48.45 30.61
C TYR A 155 -32.45 -49.91 30.76
N THR A 156 -31.18 -50.18 31.07
CA THR A 156 -30.67 -51.56 31.24
C THR A 156 -30.86 -52.13 32.65
N ASN A 157 -30.84 -51.29 33.70
CA ASN A 157 -31.05 -51.71 35.10
C ASN A 157 -32.49 -51.48 35.60
N GLY A 158 -33.30 -50.65 34.92
CA GLY A 158 -34.71 -50.41 35.25
C GLY A 158 -35.69 -51.45 34.67
N GLY A 159 -35.19 -52.55 34.12
CA GLY A 159 -35.97 -53.56 33.39
C GLY A 159 -35.85 -54.97 33.93
N ALA A 160 -35.85 -55.14 35.25
CA ALA A 160 -36.22 -56.39 35.92
C ALA A 160 -37.54 -56.20 36.69
N TYR A 161 -38.60 -55.80 35.98
CA TYR A 161 -39.97 -56.10 36.34
C TYR A 161 -40.75 -56.34 35.05
N THR A 162 -41.52 -57.42 35.05
CA THR A 162 -42.25 -57.94 33.90
C THR A 162 -43.40 -57.01 33.51
N SER A 163 -43.54 -56.70 32.22
CA SER A 163 -44.86 -56.62 31.60
C SER A 163 -44.83 -57.51 30.36
N GLY A 164 -45.57 -58.62 30.43
CA GLY A 164 -45.69 -59.57 29.34
C GLY A 164 -46.35 -58.97 28.11
N GLY A 165 -45.91 -59.47 26.95
CA GLY A 165 -46.76 -59.83 25.82
C GLY A 165 -47.41 -58.72 25.00
N THR A 166 -46.82 -58.43 23.83
CA THR A 166 -47.39 -58.90 22.56
C THR A 166 -46.25 -59.12 21.59
N GLY A 167 -46.18 -60.34 21.04
CA GLY A 167 -45.08 -60.80 20.21
C GLY A 167 -44.91 -60.03 18.91
N ALA A 168 -43.67 -59.89 18.50
CA ALA A 168 -43.31 -59.92 17.09
C ALA A 168 -41.90 -60.50 17.00
N SER A 169 -41.87 -61.75 16.55
CA SER A 169 -40.74 -62.51 16.04
C SER A 169 -39.63 -61.68 15.40
N SER A 170 -38.40 -62.13 15.65
CA SER A 170 -37.23 -62.02 14.78
C SER A 170 -37.60 -62.17 13.31
N ALA A 171 -37.82 -61.06 12.59
CA ALA A 171 -37.86 -60.99 11.11
C ALA A 171 -38.10 -59.58 10.54
N ALA A 172 -38.64 -58.61 11.31
CA ALA A 172 -39.14 -57.36 10.71
C ALA A 172 -38.75 -56.09 11.48
N ALA A 173 -37.48 -55.70 11.42
CA ALA A 173 -37.05 -54.31 11.64
C ALA A 173 -35.84 -53.91 10.78
N SER A 174 -35.71 -54.53 9.60
CA SER A 174 -35.11 -53.88 8.43
C SER A 174 -36.23 -53.11 7.73
N LEU A 175 -35.94 -51.91 7.21
CA LEU A 175 -36.85 -50.92 6.58
C LEU A 175 -37.51 -50.01 7.64
N GLU A 176 -37.12 -48.76 7.87
CA GLU A 176 -36.98 -47.65 6.91
C GLU A 176 -36.00 -46.58 7.46
N ILE A 177 -34.73 -46.65 7.07
CA ILE A 177 -33.84 -45.47 6.98
C ILE A 177 -33.53 -45.29 5.50
N SER A 178 -34.57 -45.05 4.71
CA SER A 178 -34.48 -44.69 3.29
C SER A 178 -35.16 -43.34 3.07
N SER A 179 -34.52 -42.26 3.51
CA SER A 179 -34.72 -40.92 2.90
C SER A 179 -33.79 -39.82 3.44
N ALA A 180 -33.23 -39.93 4.64
CA ALA A 180 -32.34 -38.88 5.19
C ALA A 180 -30.83 -39.14 4.96
N ALA A 181 -30.44 -40.29 4.42
CA ALA A 181 -29.04 -40.58 4.05
C ALA A 181 -28.59 -39.88 2.74
N GLY A 182 -29.54 -39.32 1.97
CA GLY A 182 -29.28 -38.68 0.68
C GLY A 182 -28.73 -37.24 0.76
N SER A 183 -28.68 -36.59 1.93
CA SER A 183 -28.30 -35.16 2.00
C SER A 183 -26.83 -34.88 2.32
N MET A 184 -25.98 -35.90 2.50
CA MET A 184 -24.53 -35.69 2.75
C MET A 184 -23.61 -35.98 1.55
N GLN A 185 -24.13 -36.52 0.45
CA GLN A 185 -23.31 -36.76 -0.75
C GLN A 185 -23.19 -35.56 -1.69
N SER A 186 -24.06 -34.54 -1.57
CA SER A 186 -23.99 -33.33 -2.40
C SER A 186 -22.89 -32.34 -1.97
N LEU A 187 -22.39 -32.39 -0.74
CA LEU A 187 -21.29 -31.51 -0.29
C LEU A 187 -19.88 -32.05 -0.55
N LYS A 188 -19.74 -33.32 -0.94
CA LYS A 188 -18.43 -33.88 -1.33
C LYS A 188 -18.09 -33.68 -2.81
N ILE A 189 -19.10 -33.49 -3.68
CA ILE A 189 -18.88 -33.22 -5.11
C ILE A 189 -18.58 -31.73 -5.36
N ALA A 190 -19.04 -30.81 -4.49
CA ALA A 190 -18.71 -29.39 -4.57
C ALA A 190 -17.27 -29.03 -4.12
N GLY A 191 -16.54 -29.97 -3.50
CA GLY A 191 -15.16 -29.78 -3.05
C GLY A 191 -14.09 -30.18 -4.08
N ALA A 192 -14.45 -30.86 -5.18
CA ALA A 192 -13.50 -31.39 -6.16
C ALA A 192 -13.31 -30.49 -7.40
N SER A 193 -14.08 -29.41 -7.57
CA SER A 193 -13.97 -28.49 -8.72
C SER A 193 -13.21 -27.20 -8.46
N MET A 194 -12.59 -27.01 -7.29
CA MET A 194 -11.74 -25.84 -6.99
C MET A 194 -10.24 -26.16 -6.85
N ALA A 195 -9.77 -27.25 -7.47
CA ALA A 195 -8.36 -27.67 -7.42
C ALA A 195 -7.60 -27.54 -8.76
N GLN A 196 -8.16 -26.92 -9.79
CA GLN A 196 -7.43 -26.59 -11.02
C GLN A 196 -7.89 -25.27 -11.62
N THR A 197 -7.28 -24.16 -11.21
CA THR A 197 -6.93 -23.03 -12.09
C THR A 197 -5.89 -22.18 -11.37
N GLY A 198 -4.62 -22.43 -11.67
CA GLY A 198 -3.52 -21.69 -11.04
C GLY A 198 -2.14 -22.12 -11.51
N SER A 199 -1.76 -21.62 -12.69
CA SER A 199 -0.38 -21.35 -13.14
C SER A 199 0.40 -22.45 -13.88
N ALA A 200 0.42 -22.33 -15.21
CA ALA A 200 1.66 -22.37 -15.99
C ALA A 200 1.44 -21.60 -17.31
N VAL A 201 1.73 -20.29 -17.27
CA VAL A 201 2.15 -19.55 -18.45
C VAL A 201 3.61 -19.90 -18.66
N ASP A 202 3.95 -20.60 -19.74
CA ASP A 202 5.33 -20.67 -20.20
C ASP A 202 5.40 -20.69 -21.74
N VAL A 203 6.07 -19.64 -22.23
CA VAL A 203 6.93 -19.55 -23.41
C VAL A 203 6.34 -19.75 -24.82
N LEU A 204 6.25 -18.60 -25.48
CA LEU A 204 6.24 -18.38 -26.92
C LEU A 204 7.62 -18.73 -27.52
N VAL A 205 7.64 -19.57 -28.55
CA VAL A 205 8.66 -19.61 -29.62
C VAL A 205 8.03 -19.04 -30.87
#